data_AF-H0JXG9-F1
#
_entry.id   AF-H0JXG9-F1
#
_cell.length_a   1.000
_cell.length_b   1.000
_cell.length_c   1.000
_cell.angle_alpha   90.00
_cell.angle_beta   90.00
_cell.angle_gamma   90.00
#
_symmetry.space_group_name_H-M   'P 1'
#
loop_
_entity.id
_entity.type
_entity.pdbx_description
1 polymer ?
#
loop_
_entity_poly.entity_id
_entity_poly.type
_entity_poly.pdbx_seq_one_letter_code
_entity_poly.pdbx_strand_id
1 'polypeptide(L)'
;MSERRDLPKPVKQRVLARYDHCCAQCGSDDRPEVDHIVPWSISQDDSEDNLQVLCFTCNRRKGARMESERGTLFVERWFPNGPVPAS
;
A
#
# COMPACT_ATOMS: atom_id res chain seq x y z
N MET A 1 -1.13 -0.29 24.99
CA MET A 1 -0.41 -0.71 23.76
C MET A 1 -1.43 -1.45 22.90
N SER A 2 -2.00 -0.81 21.88
CA SER A 2 -2.93 -1.51 20.99
C SER A 2 -2.11 -2.47 20.13
N GLU A 3 -2.25 -3.78 20.38
CA GLU A 3 -1.58 -4.80 19.57
C GLU A 3 -2.04 -4.67 18.11
N ARG A 4 -1.08 -4.56 17.19
CA ARG A 4 -1.38 -4.52 15.76
C ARG A 4 -2.01 -5.87 15.40
N ARG A 5 -3.29 -5.85 15.04
CA ARG A 5 -4.00 -7.04 14.57
C ARG A 5 -3.60 -7.30 13.12
N ASP A 6 -3.52 -8.58 12.77
CA ASP A 6 -3.39 -8.97 11.37
C ASP A 6 -4.57 -8.43 10.56
N LEU A 7 -4.27 -7.89 9.38
CA LEU A 7 -5.30 -7.45 8.45
C LEU A 7 -6.18 -8.67 8.08
N PRO A 8 -7.52 -8.57 8.17
CA PRO A 8 -8.41 -9.70 7.90
C PRO A 8 -8.16 -10.28 6.49
N LYS A 9 -8.12 -11.61 6.37
CA LYS A 9 -7.89 -12.30 5.08
C LYS A 9 -8.78 -11.79 3.95
N PRO A 10 -10.10 -11.54 4.14
CA PRO A 10 -10.95 -11.03 3.08
C PRO A 10 -10.54 -9.65 2.58
N VAL A 11 -10.05 -8.77 3.48
CA VAL A 11 -9.56 -7.44 3.12
C VAL A 11 -8.29 -7.59 2.27
N LYS A 12 -7.33 -8.43 2.70
CA LYS A 12 -6.11 -8.69 1.92
C LYS A 12 -6.43 -9.18 0.51
N GLN A 13 -7.38 -10.10 0.37
CA GLN A 13 -7.79 -10.64 -0.93
C GLN A 13 -8.45 -9.59 -1.84
N ARG A 14 -9.34 -8.75 -1.29
CA ARG A 14 -9.96 -7.66 -2.06
C ARG A 14 -8.94 -6.65 -2.57
N VAL A 15 -8.00 -6.26 -1.71
CA VAL A 15 -6.93 -5.34 -2.10
C VAL A 15 -6.05 -5.97 -3.17
N LEU A 16 -5.61 -7.23 -3.01
CA LEU A 16 -4.83 -7.93 -4.04
C LEU A 16 -5.56 -7.99 -5.39
N ALA A 17 -6.85 -8.33 -5.38
CA ALA A 17 -7.67 -8.41 -6.59
C ALA A 17 -7.85 -7.05 -7.26
N ARG A 18 -8.02 -5.97 -6.49
CA ARG A 18 -8.13 -4.58 -7.01
C ARG A 18 -6.90 -4.16 -7.81
N TYR A 19 -5.72 -4.66 -7.44
CA TYR A 19 -4.46 -4.36 -8.11
C TYR A 19 -4.05 -5.43 -9.14
N ASP A 20 -4.95 -6.34 -9.51
CA ASP A 20 -4.67 -7.47 -10.42
C ASP A 20 -3.44 -8.29 -9.99
N HIS A 21 -3.24 -8.44 -8.67
CA HIS A 21 -2.06 -9.07 -8.09
C HIS A 21 -0.72 -8.46 -8.53
N CYS A 22 -0.73 -7.21 -9.01
CA CYS A 22 0.44 -6.50 -9.48
C CYS A 22 0.86 -5.38 -8.51
N CYS A 23 2.15 -5.09 -8.48
CA CYS A 23 2.72 -4.00 -7.70
C CYS A 23 2.20 -2.66 -8.23
N ALA A 24 1.60 -1.87 -7.34
CA ALA A 24 1.13 -0.53 -7.66
C ALA A 24 2.27 0.38 -8.13
N GLN A 25 3.48 0.22 -7.58
CA GLN A 25 4.63 1.08 -7.90
C GLN A 25 5.31 0.75 -9.23
N CYS A 26 5.44 -0.53 -9.60
CA CYS A 26 6.25 -0.94 -10.75
C CYS A 26 5.56 -1.93 -11.71
N GLY A 27 4.35 -2.37 -11.40
CA GLY A 27 3.58 -3.32 -12.21
C GLY A 27 4.01 -4.79 -12.10
N SER A 28 5.03 -5.12 -11.32
CA SER A 28 5.49 -6.51 -11.15
C SER A 28 4.57 -7.35 -10.26
N ASP A 29 4.38 -8.61 -10.62
CA ASP A 29 3.68 -9.66 -9.88
C ASP A 29 4.63 -10.53 -9.00
N ASP A 30 5.88 -10.12 -8.79
CA ASP A 30 6.82 -10.87 -7.92
C ASP A 30 6.43 -10.73 -6.46
N ARG A 31 5.74 -11.77 -5.94
CA ARG A 31 5.34 -11.90 -4.54
C ARG A 31 4.65 -10.62 -4.04
N PRO A 32 3.48 -10.28 -4.58
CA PRO A 32 2.73 -9.10 -4.20
C PRO A 32 2.26 -9.21 -2.75
N GLU A 33 2.48 -8.17 -1.97
CA GLU A 33 2.08 -8.06 -0.58
C GLU A 33 1.23 -6.81 -0.38
N VAL A 34 0.24 -6.90 0.52
CA VAL A 34 -0.56 -5.74 0.94
C VAL A 34 0.24 -4.94 1.96
N ASP A 35 0.45 -3.67 1.66
CA ASP A 35 1.21 -2.73 2.49
C ASP A 35 0.40 -1.46 2.76
N HIS A 36 0.70 -0.78 3.86
CA HIS A 36 0.05 0.47 4.22
C HIS A 36 0.69 1.66 3.48
N ILE A 37 -0.14 2.47 2.82
CA ILE A 37 0.28 3.71 2.16
C ILE A 37 0.88 4.67 3.21
N VAL A 38 0.11 4.99 4.25
CA VAL A 38 0.60 5.65 5.46
C VAL A 38 0.86 4.58 6.51
N PRO A 39 2.09 4.46 7.05
CA PRO A 39 2.42 3.46 8.06
C PRO A 39 1.40 3.46 9.21
N TRP A 40 0.91 2.28 9.57
CA TRP A 40 -0.08 2.11 10.64
C TRP A 40 0.35 2.76 11.97
N SER A 41 1.64 2.81 12.27
CA SER A 41 2.16 3.49 13.47
C SER A 41 1.87 5.00 13.50
N ILE A 42 1.48 5.58 12.37
CA ILE A 42 1.14 6.99 12.20
C ILE A 42 -0.37 7.14 12.05
N SER A 43 -0.99 6.46 11.09
CA SER A 43 -2.42 6.63 10.78
C SER A 43 -3.36 5.79 11.65
N GLN A 44 -2.89 4.64 12.15
CA GLN A 44 -3.71 3.58 12.75
C GLN A 44 -4.91 3.18 11.87
N ASP A 45 -4.78 3.34 10.55
CA ASP A 45 -5.85 3.17 9.57
C ASP A 45 -5.62 1.89 8.74
N ASP A 46 -6.50 0.91 8.90
CA ASP A 46 -6.54 -0.36 8.14
C ASP A 46 -7.62 -0.36 7.04
N SER A 47 -8.19 0.79 6.70
CA SER A 47 -9.14 0.91 5.60
C SER A 47 -8.46 0.60 4.26
N GLU A 48 -9.24 0.06 3.32
CA GLU A 48 -8.75 -0.27 1.97
C GLU A 48 -8.19 0.95 1.23
N ASP A 49 -8.59 2.16 1.60
CA ASP A 49 -8.05 3.42 1.07
C ASP A 49 -6.64 3.72 1.58
N ASN A 50 -6.21 3.16 2.72
CA ASN A 50 -4.83 3.28 3.21
C ASN A 50 -3.97 2.05 2.84
N LEU A 51 -4.47 1.15 1.99
CA LEU A 51 -3.77 -0.07 1.59
C LEU A 51 -3.43 -0.04 0.11
N GLN A 52 -2.28 -0.63 -0.21
CA GLN A 52 -1.78 -0.81 -1.58
C GLN A 52 -1.14 -2.19 -1.72
N VAL A 53 -0.82 -2.57 -2.95
CA VAL A 53 -0.04 -3.79 -3.25
C VAL A 53 1.35 -3.41 -3.73
N LEU A 54 2.37 -4.01 -3.13
CA LEU A 54 3.77 -3.85 -3.55
C LEU A 54 4.41 -5.22 -3.77
N CYS A 55 5.26 -5.34 -4.81
CA CYS A 55 6.12 -6.52 -4.96
C CYS A 55 7.16 -6.58 -3.83
N PHE A 56 7.74 -7.75 -3.60
CA PHE A 56 8.75 -7.96 -2.55
C PHE A 56 9.87 -6.91 -2.55
N THR A 57 10.36 -6.55 -3.74
CA THR A 57 11.45 -5.57 -3.89
C THR A 57 11.01 -4.16 -3.54
N CYS A 58 9.84 -3.72 -4.02
CA CYS A 58 9.29 -2.40 -3.72
C CYS A 58 8.91 -2.28 -2.24
N ASN A 59 8.24 -3.29 -1.68
CA ASN A 59 7.85 -3.32 -0.27
C ASN A 59 9.07 -3.16 0.65
N ARG A 60 10.13 -3.92 0.38
CA ARG A 60 11.38 -3.86 1.16
C ARG A 60 12.14 -2.53 1.00
N ARG A 61 12.04 -1.88 -0.16
CA ARG A 61 12.64 -0.55 -0.39
C ARG A 61 11.89 0.54 0.40
N LYS A 62 10.55 0.51 0.38
CA LYS A 62 9.69 1.44 1.13
C LYS A 62 9.92 1.32 2.63
N GLY A 63 9.78 0.11 3.17
CA GLY A 63 9.82 -0.14 4.61
C GLY A 63 8.80 0.72 5.38
N ALA A 64 9.20 1.27 6.53
CA ALA A 64 8.33 2.13 7.36
C ALA A 64 8.29 3.61 6.92
N ARG A 65 8.81 3.95 5.73
CA ARG A 65 8.87 5.33 5.25
C ARG A 65 7.56 5.71 4.54
N MET A 66 7.18 6.98 4.67
CA MET A 66 6.30 7.63 3.70
C MET A 66 7.17 8.06 2.51
N GLU A 67 6.91 7.52 1.31
CA GLU A 67 7.66 7.88 0.10
C GLU A 67 6.80 8.77 -0.81
N SER A 68 6.82 10.09 -0.59
CA SER A 68 6.20 11.07 -1.49
C SER A 68 7.08 11.40 -2.71
N GLU A 69 8.40 11.27 -2.59
CA GLU A 69 9.37 11.75 -3.60
C GLU A 69 9.60 10.79 -4.78
N ARG A 70 9.19 9.51 -4.66
CA ARG A 70 9.41 8.48 -5.69
C ARG A 70 8.22 8.22 -6.61
N GLY A 71 7.15 9.01 -6.49
CA GLY A 71 6.16 9.08 -7.54
C GLY A 71 5.11 7.96 -7.60
N THR A 72 4.76 7.27 -6.50
CA THR A 72 3.55 6.38 -6.45
C THR A 72 3.04 6.13 -5.01
N LEU A 73 1.97 6.81 -4.55
CA LEU A 73 1.18 6.44 -3.36
C LEU A 73 -0.28 6.98 -3.48
N PHE A 74 -1.19 6.07 -3.83
CA PHE A 74 -2.32 6.24 -4.75
C PHE A 74 -3.62 6.85 -4.20
N VAL A 75 -3.55 7.83 -3.29
CA VAL A 75 -4.77 8.44 -2.76
C VAL A 75 -4.62 9.94 -2.67
N GLU A 76 -5.43 10.65 -3.44
CA GLU A 76 -5.50 12.12 -3.41
C GLU A 76 -5.77 12.64 -1.99
N ARG A 77 -6.54 11.88 -1.19
CA ARG A 77 -6.78 12.15 0.24
C ARG A 77 -5.48 12.33 1.03
N TRP A 78 -4.45 11.54 0.74
CA TRP A 78 -3.17 11.57 1.45
C TRP A 78 -2.09 12.35 0.70
N PHE A 79 -2.23 12.46 -0.62
CA PHE A 79 -1.25 13.08 -1.52
C PHE A 79 -1.93 13.93 -2.61
N PRO A 80 -2.55 15.07 -2.25
CA PRO A 80 -3.38 15.86 -3.17
C PRO A 80 -2.60 16.54 -4.30
N ASN A 81 -1.27 16.60 -4.22
CA ASN A 81 -0.40 17.18 -5.26
C ASN A 81 0.67 16.18 -5.76
N GLY A 82 0.36 14.87 -5.66
CA GLY A 82 1.13 13.76 -6.23
C GLY A 82 1.71 12.81 -5.16
N PRO A 83 1.82 11.48 -5.41
CA PRO A 83 1.68 10.78 -6.69
C PRO A 83 0.52 9.77 -6.86
N VAL A 84 -0.05 9.70 -8.08
CA VAL A 84 -1.02 8.71 -8.60
C VAL A 84 -0.67 8.50 -10.10
N PRO A 85 -0.50 7.27 -10.65
CA PRO A 85 -1.65 6.59 -11.29
C PRO A 85 -1.62 5.05 -11.33
N ALA A 86 -2.76 4.42 -11.03
CA ALA A 86 -3.11 3.13 -11.62
C ALA A 86 -4.59 3.24 -12.02
N SER A 87 -4.80 3.63 -13.29
CA SER A 87 -6.08 3.80 -14.01
C SER A 87 -7.16 4.64 -13.32
#